data_AF-A0A538UEF7-F1
#
_entry.id   AF-A0A538UEF7-F1
#
_cell.length_a   1.000
_cell.length_b   1.000
_cell.length_c   1.000
_cell.angle_alpha   90.00
_cell.angle_beta   90.00
_cell.angle_gamma   90.00
#
_symmetry.space_group_name_H-M   'P 1'
#
loop_
_entity.id
_entity.type
_entity.pdbx_description
1 polymer ?
#
loop_
_entity_poly.entity_id
_entity_poly.type
_entity_poly.pdbx_seq_one_letter_code
_entity_poly.pdbx_strand_id
1 'polypeptide(L)'
;MTRVVAGASDSVSVIPGSPDALYLYRFRQVDPASDRFVFQDREVSFYFKPTPDALHFQVENRQNRPLWIVWDKSSFTDANGANGKLAHSTTRWVDRFKPQPDTQVPGLGRYSDYVLPLDYLLDPAGSDEQLHRPLFPEDQTAPQYADKYFSVDLVMTVEERPVTYPFRFRVASVIPR
;
A
#
# COMPACT_ATOMS: atom_id res chain seq x y z
N MET A 1 8.38 20.89 23.06
CA MET A 1 7.13 21.39 22.45
C MET A 1 7.46 21.97 21.07
N THR A 2 6.64 21.62 20.06
CA THR A 2 6.52 22.18 18.69
C THR A 2 7.72 21.95 17.75
N ARG A 3 7.72 20.95 16.86
CA ARG A 3 6.97 20.74 15.59
C ARG A 3 7.43 21.65 14.43
N VAL A 4 7.81 20.98 13.34
CA VAL A 4 7.67 21.27 11.89
C VAL A 4 8.98 21.34 11.13
N VAL A 5 9.16 20.41 10.18
CA VAL A 5 9.55 20.62 8.76
C VAL A 5 8.81 19.50 7.99
N ALA A 6 7.76 19.69 7.20
CA ALA A 6 7.54 20.51 5.99
C ALA A 6 8.35 20.07 4.76
N GLY A 7 7.66 19.47 3.79
CA GLY A 7 7.95 19.68 2.38
C GLY A 7 8.98 18.75 1.72
N ALA A 8 8.48 17.95 0.77
CA ALA A 8 9.14 17.49 -0.44
C ALA A 8 10.62 17.06 -0.33
N SER A 9 10.83 15.75 -0.17
CA SER A 9 12.01 15.12 -0.78
C SER A 9 11.51 14.21 -1.89
N ASP A 10 11.63 14.72 -3.11
CA ASP A 10 11.64 13.93 -4.34
C ASP A 10 12.91 13.07 -4.29
N SER A 11 12.76 11.85 -3.81
CA SER A 11 13.86 10.91 -3.80
C SER A 11 13.34 9.51 -4.04
N VAL A 12 13.90 8.91 -5.09
CA VAL A 12 13.93 7.47 -5.39
C VAL A 12 14.73 6.72 -4.30
N SER A 13 14.51 7.07 -3.03
CA SER A 13 15.28 6.61 -1.88
C SER A 13 14.53 5.48 -1.21
N VAL A 14 15.22 4.34 -1.15
CA VAL A 14 14.96 3.22 -0.25
C VAL A 14 14.73 3.81 1.15
N ILE A 15 13.53 3.70 1.71
CA ILE A 15 13.46 3.76 3.18
C ILE A 15 14.23 2.53 3.63
N PRO A 16 15.24 2.66 4.50
CA PRO A 16 15.92 1.50 5.04
C PRO A 16 14.88 0.55 5.61
N GLY A 17 15.08 -0.75 5.44
CA GLY A 17 14.34 -1.75 6.19
C GLY A 17 14.34 -1.50 7.69
N SER A 18 13.81 -2.47 8.41
CA SER A 18 14.07 -2.60 9.84
C SER A 18 15.56 -2.33 10.17
N PRO A 19 15.88 -1.70 11.31
CA PRO A 19 17.27 -1.37 11.68
C PRO A 19 18.23 -2.56 11.55
N ASP A 20 17.72 -3.76 11.84
CA ASP A 20 18.43 -5.05 11.83
C ASP A 20 18.25 -5.85 10.51
N ALA A 21 17.76 -5.20 9.44
CA ALA A 21 17.54 -5.84 8.15
C ALA A 21 18.86 -6.43 7.59
N LEU A 22 18.85 -7.73 7.28
CA LEU A 22 19.95 -8.43 6.60
C LEU A 22 19.92 -8.20 5.09
N TYR A 23 18.76 -7.82 4.54
CA TYR A 23 18.57 -7.59 3.12
C TYR A 23 17.75 -6.33 2.85
N LEU A 24 18.03 -5.69 1.72
CA LEU A 24 17.28 -4.56 1.18
C LEU A 24 16.52 -4.98 -0.08
N TYR A 25 15.29 -4.50 -0.20
CA TYR A 25 14.46 -4.73 -1.38
C TYR A 25 14.49 -3.55 -2.33
N ARG A 26 14.51 -3.83 -3.64
CA ARG A 26 14.12 -2.89 -4.68
C ARG A 26 12.87 -3.40 -5.36
N PHE A 27 11.89 -2.53 -5.52
CA PHE A 27 10.63 -2.83 -6.18
C PHE A 27 10.57 -2.15 -7.55
N ARG A 28 9.63 -2.60 -8.39
CA ARG A 28 9.24 -1.93 -9.63
C ARG A 28 7.74 -2.05 -9.83
N GLN A 29 7.08 -0.99 -10.30
CA GLN A 29 5.70 -1.08 -10.79
C GLN A 29 5.71 -1.58 -12.23
N VAL A 30 5.07 -2.73 -12.46
CA VAL A 30 5.08 -3.41 -13.76
C VAL A 30 3.77 -3.23 -14.53
N ASP A 31 2.67 -2.96 -13.84
CA ASP A 31 1.38 -2.69 -14.46
C ASP A 31 0.52 -1.74 -13.62
N PRO A 32 0.02 -0.64 -14.18
CA PRO A 32 0.53 0.01 -15.38
C PRO A 32 2.03 0.30 -15.23
N ALA A 33 2.84 0.08 -16.26
CA ALA A 33 4.30 0.23 -16.14
C ALA A 33 4.69 1.67 -15.73
N SER A 34 5.52 1.80 -14.70
CA SER A 34 5.97 3.10 -14.20
C SER A 34 7.32 3.00 -13.49
N ASP A 35 8.30 3.79 -13.93
CA ASP A 35 9.61 3.87 -13.28
C ASP A 35 9.59 4.75 -12.01
N ARG A 36 8.51 5.50 -11.81
CA ARG A 36 8.35 6.44 -10.68
C ARG A 36 7.22 6.06 -9.73
N PHE A 37 6.65 4.87 -9.90
CA PHE A 37 5.49 4.41 -9.11
C PHE A 37 4.28 5.35 -9.20
N VAL A 38 4.11 6.01 -10.34
CA VAL A 38 3.01 6.94 -10.60
C VAL A 38 2.06 6.37 -11.64
N PHE A 39 0.77 6.57 -11.44
CA PHE A 39 -0.28 6.41 -12.44
C PHE A 39 -1.19 7.64 -12.41
N GLN A 40 -1.71 8.03 -13.56
CA GLN A 40 -2.63 9.15 -13.67
C GLN A 40 -3.61 8.93 -14.82
N ASP A 41 -4.87 9.23 -14.57
CA ASP A 41 -5.90 9.30 -15.60
C ASP A 41 -6.73 10.59 -15.47
N ARG A 42 -7.96 10.58 -16.00
CA ARG A 42 -8.88 11.72 -15.90
C ARG A 42 -9.35 11.95 -14.46
N GLU A 43 -9.63 10.91 -13.70
CA GLU A 43 -10.28 10.99 -12.39
C GLU A 43 -9.26 11.17 -11.26
N VAL A 44 -8.13 10.47 -11.34
CA VAL A 44 -7.21 10.31 -10.21
C VAL A 44 -5.73 10.35 -10.61
N SER A 45 -4.89 10.67 -9.65
CA SER A 45 -3.45 10.46 -9.71
C SER A 45 -3.00 9.63 -8.52
N PHE A 46 -2.38 8.48 -8.78
CA PHE A 46 -1.80 7.63 -7.76
C PHE A 46 -0.28 7.79 -7.72
N TYR A 47 0.28 7.76 -6.52
CA TYR A 47 1.69 7.55 -6.25
C TYR A 47 1.83 6.40 -5.25
N PHE A 48 2.68 5.42 -5.56
CA PHE A 48 2.96 4.29 -4.70
C PHE A 48 4.36 4.36 -4.14
N LYS A 49 4.51 3.78 -2.95
CA LYS A 49 5.79 3.57 -2.30
C LYS A 49 5.77 2.20 -1.64
N PRO A 50 6.18 1.15 -2.36
CA PRO A 50 6.31 -0.16 -1.76
C PRO A 50 7.44 -0.20 -0.73
N THR A 51 7.17 -0.81 0.42
CA THR A 51 8.16 -1.12 1.44
C THR A 51 8.10 -2.62 1.77
N PRO A 52 9.11 -3.15 2.48
CA PRO A 52 9.06 -4.52 2.99
C PRO A 52 7.87 -4.78 3.95
N ASP A 53 7.34 -3.72 4.56
CA ASP A 53 6.31 -3.79 5.60
C ASP A 53 4.88 -3.69 5.05
N ALA A 54 4.64 -2.76 4.12
CA ALA A 54 3.34 -2.49 3.51
C ALA A 54 3.47 -1.81 2.13
N LEU A 55 2.37 -1.70 1.38
CA LEU A 55 2.29 -0.86 0.19
C LEU A 55 1.71 0.51 0.56
N HIS A 56 2.56 1.53 0.68
CA HIS A 56 2.09 2.89 0.90
C HIS A 56 1.62 3.50 -0.42
N PHE A 57 0.61 4.36 -0.35
CA PHE A 57 0.15 5.10 -1.51
C PHE A 57 -0.41 6.47 -1.14
N GLN A 58 -0.47 7.33 -2.15
CA GLN A 58 -1.24 8.57 -2.15
C GLN A 58 -2.14 8.56 -3.37
N VAL A 59 -3.38 8.99 -3.20
CA VAL A 59 -4.31 9.28 -4.29
C VAL A 59 -4.72 10.74 -4.25
N GLU A 60 -4.66 11.38 -5.41
CA GLU A 60 -5.19 12.72 -5.64
C GLU A 60 -6.45 12.61 -6.49
N ASN A 61 -7.52 13.27 -6.02
CA ASN A 61 -8.74 13.44 -6.79
C ASN A 61 -8.56 14.62 -7.75
N ARG A 62 -8.67 14.37 -9.05
CA ARG A 62 -8.48 15.38 -10.11
C ARG A 62 -9.76 16.08 -10.51
N GLN A 63 -10.88 15.72 -9.90
CA GLN A 63 -12.20 16.26 -10.17
C GLN A 63 -12.67 17.15 -9.01
N ASN A 64 -13.48 18.16 -9.33
CA ASN A 64 -14.08 19.04 -8.31
C ASN A 64 -15.35 18.45 -7.68
N ARG A 65 -15.33 17.14 -7.40
CA ARG A 65 -16.40 16.37 -6.76
C ARG A 65 -15.77 15.27 -5.92
N PRO A 66 -16.37 14.86 -4.79
CA PRO A 66 -15.82 13.78 -3.99
C PRO A 66 -15.80 12.45 -4.76
N LEU A 67 -14.83 11.61 -4.39
CA LEU A 67 -14.78 10.20 -4.75
C LEU A 67 -14.56 9.38 -3.47
N TRP A 68 -14.80 8.07 -3.53
CA TRP A 68 -14.66 7.20 -2.37
C TRP A 68 -13.77 6.01 -2.68
N ILE A 69 -12.93 5.61 -1.75
CA ILE A 69 -12.23 4.33 -1.77
C ILE A 69 -13.14 3.31 -1.07
N VAL A 70 -13.46 2.22 -1.77
CA VAL A 70 -14.35 1.16 -1.30
C VAL A 70 -13.50 -0.02 -0.83
N TRP A 71 -13.13 0.00 0.45
CA TRP A 71 -12.17 -0.95 1.02
C TRP A 71 -12.64 -2.39 0.97
N ASP A 72 -13.92 -2.64 1.26
CA ASP A 72 -14.49 -4.00 1.24
C ASP A 72 -14.54 -4.63 -0.15
N LYS A 73 -14.42 -3.84 -1.22
CA LYS A 73 -14.33 -4.32 -2.61
C LYS A 73 -12.89 -4.34 -3.14
N SER A 74 -11.96 -3.74 -2.40
CA SER A 74 -10.56 -3.71 -2.78
C SER A 74 -9.87 -5.00 -2.34
N SER A 75 -8.86 -5.43 -3.09
CA SER A 75 -8.15 -6.68 -2.81
C SER A 75 -6.64 -6.51 -2.87
N PHE A 76 -5.93 -7.40 -2.18
CA PHE A 76 -4.48 -7.48 -2.23
C PHE A 76 -4.06 -8.92 -2.57
N THR A 77 -3.11 -9.06 -3.48
CA THR A 77 -2.45 -10.33 -3.79
C THR A 77 -1.02 -10.28 -3.29
N ASP A 78 -0.67 -11.17 -2.35
CA ASP A 78 0.67 -11.23 -1.76
C ASP A 78 1.70 -11.88 -2.70
N ALA A 79 2.97 -11.87 -2.25
CA ALA A 79 4.07 -12.43 -3.02
C ALA A 79 3.97 -13.95 -3.27
N ASN A 80 3.18 -14.66 -2.46
CA ASN A 80 2.94 -16.09 -2.59
C ASN A 80 1.70 -16.39 -3.45
N GLY A 81 1.03 -15.35 -3.96
CA GLY A 81 -0.17 -15.48 -4.80
C GLY A 81 -1.46 -15.60 -4.00
N ALA A 82 -1.44 -15.45 -2.68
CA ALA A 82 -2.66 -15.42 -1.88
C ALA A 82 -3.39 -14.10 -2.13
N ASN A 83 -4.64 -14.16 -2.58
CA ASN A 83 -5.49 -13.01 -2.82
C ASN A 83 -6.61 -12.94 -1.78
N GLY A 84 -6.91 -11.75 -1.30
CA GLY A 84 -8.01 -11.55 -0.36
C GLY A 84 -8.26 -10.08 -0.02
N LYS A 85 -9.03 -9.87 1.05
CA LYS A 85 -9.27 -8.53 1.60
C LYS A 85 -7.96 -7.88 2.01
N LEU A 86 -7.92 -6.56 1.91
CA LEU A 86 -6.82 -5.76 2.43
C LEU A 86 -7.17 -5.12 3.76
N ALA A 87 -6.15 -4.87 4.57
CA ALA A 87 -6.17 -3.93 5.68
C ALA A 87 -5.54 -2.61 5.22
N HIS A 88 -5.98 -1.51 5.81
CA HIS A 88 -5.40 -0.18 5.69
C HIS A 88 -5.16 0.43 7.08
N SER A 89 -4.67 1.67 7.19
CA SER A 89 -4.18 2.24 8.46
C SER A 89 -5.16 2.19 9.64
N THR A 90 -6.47 2.21 9.39
CA THR A 90 -7.49 2.17 10.46
C THR A 90 -8.05 0.79 10.73
N THR A 91 -7.73 -0.21 9.91
CA THR A 91 -8.16 -1.58 10.15
C THR A 91 -7.53 -2.10 11.45
N ARG A 92 -8.26 -2.88 12.23
CA ARG A 92 -7.74 -3.48 13.46
C ARG A 92 -8.00 -4.98 13.44
N TRP A 93 -7.12 -5.75 14.09
CA TRP A 93 -7.28 -7.20 14.15
C TRP A 93 -8.64 -7.59 14.74
N VAL A 94 -9.08 -6.89 15.80
CA VAL A 94 -10.40 -7.12 16.44
C VAL A 94 -11.59 -6.86 15.51
N ASP A 95 -11.42 -6.03 14.49
CA ASP A 95 -12.47 -5.63 13.55
C ASP A 95 -12.35 -6.33 12.19
N ARG A 96 -11.43 -7.28 12.01
CA ARG A 96 -11.13 -7.92 10.72
C ARG A 96 -12.32 -8.61 10.03
N PHE A 97 -13.38 -8.94 10.77
CA PHE A 97 -14.60 -9.54 10.20
C PHE A 97 -15.73 -8.53 9.97
N LYS A 98 -15.52 -7.25 10.34
CA LYS A 98 -16.51 -6.19 10.15
C LYS A 98 -16.32 -5.53 8.78
N PRO A 99 -17.38 -4.90 8.24
CA PRO A 99 -17.25 -4.03 7.07
C PRO A 99 -16.27 -2.89 7.34
N GLN A 100 -15.47 -2.54 6.33
CA GLN A 100 -14.54 -1.42 6.39
C GLN A 100 -15.20 -0.18 5.78
N PRO A 101 -15.36 0.92 6.53
CA PRO A 101 -16.08 2.09 6.05
C PRO A 101 -15.34 2.77 4.90
N ASP A 102 -16.06 3.06 3.82
CA ASP A 102 -15.52 3.78 2.66
C ASP A 102 -14.86 5.09 3.07
N THR A 103 -13.73 5.39 2.43
CA THR A 103 -12.99 6.64 2.69
C THR A 103 -13.22 7.65 1.58
N GLN A 104 -13.72 8.83 1.94
CA GLN A 104 -13.90 9.92 0.99
C GLN A 104 -12.56 10.62 0.70
N VAL A 105 -12.26 10.83 -0.58
CA VAL A 105 -11.24 11.76 -1.04
C VAL A 105 -11.96 13.02 -1.56
N PRO A 106 -11.81 14.17 -0.89
CA PRO A 106 -12.44 15.42 -1.30
C PRO A 106 -12.09 15.79 -2.74
N GLY A 107 -12.97 16.55 -3.40
CA GLY A 107 -12.68 17.11 -4.73
C GLY A 107 -11.41 17.96 -4.70
N LEU A 108 -10.54 17.77 -5.71
CA LEU A 108 -9.21 18.40 -5.78
C LEU A 108 -8.30 18.09 -4.56
N GLY A 109 -8.70 17.14 -3.72
CA GLY A 109 -8.03 16.75 -2.50
C GLY A 109 -7.07 15.59 -2.69
N ARG A 110 -6.30 15.31 -1.64
CA ARG A 110 -5.37 14.18 -1.57
C ARG A 110 -5.65 13.33 -0.34
N TYR A 111 -5.40 12.04 -0.46
CA TYR A 111 -5.48 11.07 0.61
C TYR A 111 -4.25 10.15 0.56
N SER A 112 -3.68 9.84 1.72
CA SER A 112 -2.52 8.97 1.85
C SER A 112 -2.80 7.88 2.88
N ASP A 113 -2.45 6.64 2.55
CA ASP A 113 -2.58 5.48 3.42
C ASP A 113 -1.54 4.41 3.03
N TYR A 114 -1.59 3.25 3.68
CA TYR A 114 -0.91 2.04 3.30
C TYR A 114 -1.90 0.87 3.27
N VAL A 115 -1.54 -0.17 2.53
CA VAL A 115 -2.32 -1.40 2.45
C VAL A 115 -1.45 -2.63 2.57
N LEU A 116 -2.03 -3.69 3.14
CA LEU A 116 -1.44 -5.01 3.30
C LEU A 116 -2.55 -6.08 3.33
N PRO A 117 -2.26 -7.38 3.11
CA PRO A 117 -3.28 -8.43 3.22
C PRO A 117 -3.92 -8.44 4.62
N LEU A 118 -5.24 -8.46 4.70
CA LEU A 118 -5.96 -8.45 5.98
C LEU A 118 -5.52 -9.59 6.92
N ASP A 119 -5.23 -10.76 6.34
CA ASP A 119 -4.77 -11.95 7.08
C ASP A 119 -3.34 -11.80 7.63
N TYR A 120 -2.63 -10.71 7.32
CA TYR A 120 -1.33 -10.42 7.91
C TYR A 120 -1.44 -9.75 9.28
N LEU A 121 -2.62 -9.23 9.64
CA LEU A 121 -2.86 -8.68 10.97
C LEU A 121 -2.67 -9.74 12.06
N LEU A 122 -2.03 -9.33 13.15
CA LEU A 122 -1.76 -10.13 14.34
C LEU A 122 -2.58 -9.61 15.52
N ASP A 123 -2.88 -10.49 16.47
CA ASP A 123 -3.50 -10.10 17.73
C ASP A 123 -2.55 -9.16 18.49
N PRO A 124 -2.95 -7.92 18.80
CA PRO A 124 -2.09 -6.96 19.48
C PRO A 124 -1.90 -7.26 20.97
N ALA A 125 -2.48 -8.34 21.51
CA ALA A 125 -2.39 -8.73 22.91
C ALA A 125 -2.79 -7.60 23.89
N GLY A 126 -3.78 -6.80 23.49
CA GLY A 126 -4.29 -5.66 24.26
C GLY A 126 -3.63 -4.31 23.99
N SER A 127 -2.70 -4.21 23.03
CA SER A 127 -2.21 -2.91 22.55
C SER A 127 -3.14 -2.31 21.49
N ASP A 128 -3.00 -1.01 21.25
CA ASP A 128 -3.72 -0.28 20.19
C ASP A 128 -2.97 -0.30 18.84
N GLU A 129 -1.82 -0.99 18.78
CA GLU A 129 -0.98 -1.06 17.59
C GLU A 129 -1.62 -1.98 16.54
N GLN A 130 -1.44 -1.62 15.27
CA GLN A 130 -1.75 -2.53 14.18
C GLN A 130 -0.56 -3.46 13.98
N LEU A 131 -0.46 -4.52 14.79
CA LEU A 131 0.56 -5.54 14.58
C LEU A 131 0.26 -6.34 13.31
N HIS A 132 1.27 -6.59 12.50
CA HIS A 132 1.15 -7.42 11.31
C HIS A 132 2.47 -8.09 10.93
N ARG A 133 2.37 -9.10 10.07
CA ARG A 133 3.53 -9.68 9.38
C ARG A 133 4.03 -8.72 8.29
N PRO A 134 5.34 -8.71 7.98
CA PRO A 134 5.84 -7.93 6.86
C PRO A 134 5.37 -8.55 5.53
N LEU A 135 5.17 -7.73 4.49
CA LEU A 135 4.98 -8.21 3.12
C LEU A 135 6.20 -9.01 2.62
N PHE A 136 7.38 -8.54 3.01
CA PHE A 136 8.67 -9.09 2.62
C PHE A 136 9.61 -9.13 3.84
N PRO A 137 9.81 -10.30 4.46
CA PRO A 137 10.81 -10.49 5.51
C PRO A 137 12.21 -10.05 5.05
N GLU A 138 12.95 -9.42 5.94
CA GLU A 138 14.29 -8.87 5.68
C GLU A 138 15.41 -9.72 6.28
N ASP A 139 15.09 -10.98 6.61
CA ASP A 139 15.97 -11.97 7.22
C ASP A 139 16.60 -12.90 6.15
N GLN A 140 17.17 -14.02 6.59
CA GLN A 140 17.80 -15.02 5.70
C GLN A 140 16.86 -15.61 4.64
N THR A 141 15.54 -15.46 4.81
CA THR A 141 14.56 -15.93 3.84
C THR A 141 14.34 -14.95 2.69
N ALA A 142 14.79 -13.69 2.81
CA ALA A 142 14.57 -12.64 1.82
C ALA A 142 14.91 -13.02 0.36
N PRO A 143 16.02 -13.74 0.06
CA PRO A 143 16.34 -14.13 -1.31
C PRO A 143 15.23 -14.90 -2.05
N GLN A 144 14.36 -15.62 -1.32
CA GLN A 144 13.25 -16.36 -1.93
C GLN A 144 12.18 -15.46 -2.57
N TYR A 145 12.21 -14.16 -2.27
CA TYR A 145 11.27 -13.18 -2.80
C TYR A 145 11.75 -12.49 -4.07
N ALA A 146 12.99 -12.75 -4.51
CA ALA A 146 13.48 -12.24 -5.79
C ALA A 146 12.51 -12.61 -6.93
N ASP A 147 12.24 -11.63 -7.79
CA ASP A 147 11.36 -11.76 -8.96
C ASP A 147 9.88 -12.09 -8.68
N LYS A 148 9.47 -12.22 -7.41
CA LYS A 148 8.07 -12.37 -7.03
C LYS A 148 7.27 -11.10 -7.32
N TYR A 149 5.98 -11.29 -7.53
CA TYR A 149 5.01 -10.23 -7.81
C TYR A 149 4.01 -10.12 -6.67
N PHE A 150 3.52 -8.91 -6.45
CA PHE A 150 2.37 -8.63 -5.60
C PHE A 150 1.51 -7.55 -6.27
N SER A 151 0.25 -7.45 -5.88
CA SER A 151 -0.68 -6.50 -6.51
C SER A 151 -1.73 -5.99 -5.53
N VAL A 152 -2.29 -4.83 -5.87
CA VAL A 152 -3.48 -4.29 -5.22
C VAL A 152 -4.50 -3.91 -6.28
N ASP A 153 -5.77 -4.25 -6.03
CA ASP A 153 -6.90 -3.75 -6.79
C ASP A 153 -7.64 -2.76 -5.90
N LEU A 154 -7.48 -1.46 -6.16
CA LEU A 154 -8.18 -0.42 -5.43
C LEU A 154 -9.50 -0.10 -6.14
N VAL A 155 -10.62 -0.34 -5.45
CA VAL A 155 -11.94 0.00 -5.98
C VAL A 155 -12.32 1.39 -5.49
N MET A 156 -12.69 2.27 -6.40
CA MET A 156 -13.18 3.60 -6.09
C MET A 156 -14.58 3.82 -6.64
N THR A 157 -15.41 4.57 -5.92
CA THR A 157 -16.69 5.06 -6.43
C THR A 157 -16.47 6.44 -7.05
N VAL A 158 -16.62 6.52 -8.38
CA VAL A 158 -16.54 7.75 -9.17
C VAL A 158 -17.89 7.97 -9.86
N GLU A 159 -18.54 9.11 -9.62
CA GLU A 159 -19.89 9.38 -10.15
C GLU A 159 -20.88 8.22 -9.86
N GLU A 160 -20.88 7.71 -8.62
CA GLU A 160 -21.71 6.58 -8.16
C GLU A 160 -21.44 5.23 -8.84
N ARG A 161 -20.37 5.13 -9.66
CA ARG A 161 -19.97 3.90 -10.32
C ARG A 161 -18.69 3.35 -9.70
N PRO A 162 -18.63 2.04 -9.39
CA PRO A 162 -17.39 1.41 -8.98
C PRO A 162 -16.43 1.31 -10.18
N VAL A 163 -15.20 1.77 -9.98
CA VAL A 163 -14.08 1.67 -10.92
C VAL A 163 -12.94 0.98 -10.20
N THR A 164 -12.40 -0.08 -10.79
CA THR A 164 -11.25 -0.81 -10.24
C THR A 164 -9.97 -0.29 -10.87
N TYR A 165 -8.99 0.05 -10.02
CA TYR A 165 -7.64 0.44 -10.41
C TYR A 165 -6.66 -0.67 -9.99
N PRO A 166 -6.29 -1.56 -10.92
CA PRO A 166 -5.33 -2.62 -10.65
C PRO A 166 -3.90 -2.08 -10.72
N PHE A 167 -3.07 -2.47 -9.76
CA PHE A 167 -1.63 -2.14 -9.73
C PHE A 167 -0.82 -3.38 -9.38
N ARG A 168 0.18 -3.67 -10.20
CA ARG A 168 1.10 -4.80 -10.02
C ARG A 168 2.52 -4.32 -9.87
N PHE A 169 3.21 -4.94 -8.92
CA PHE A 169 4.59 -4.66 -8.59
C PHE A 169 5.41 -5.95 -8.62
N ARG A 170 6.72 -5.80 -8.76
CA ARG A 170 7.71 -6.89 -8.73
C ARG A 170 8.83 -6.54 -7.77
N VAL A 171 9.33 -7.54 -7.06
CA VAL A 171 10.64 -7.47 -6.39
C VAL A 171 11.72 -7.52 -7.45
N ALA A 172 12.30 -6.37 -7.78
CA ALA A 172 13.31 -6.22 -8.81
C ALA A 172 14.69 -6.73 -8.36
N SER A 173 15.01 -6.61 -7.07
CA SER A 173 16.23 -7.19 -6.49
C SER A 173 16.12 -7.31 -4.98
N VAL A 174 16.82 -8.31 -4.43
CA VAL A 174 17.07 -8.48 -2.99
C VAL A 174 18.58 -8.39 -2.78
N ILE A 175 19.03 -7.46 -1.95
CA ILE A 175 20.45 -7.06 -1.83
C ILE A 175 20.90 -7.30 -0.38
N PRO A 176 21.92 -8.13 -0.12
CA PRO A 176 22.49 -8.26 1.23
C PRO A 176 22.99 -6.91 1.76
N ARG A 177 22.77 -6.65 3.05
CA ARG A 177 23.22 -5.44 3.75
C ARG A 177 24.60 -5.62 4.40
#